data_AF-A0A257TST8-F1
#
_entry.id   AF-A0A257TST8-F1
#
_cell.length_a   1.000
_cell.length_b   1.000
_cell.length_c   1.000
_cell.angle_alpha   90.00
_cell.angle_beta   90.00
_cell.angle_gamma   90.00
#
_symmetry.space_group_name_H-M   'P 1'
#
loop_
_entity.id
_entity.type
_entity.pdbx_description
1 polymer ?
#
loop_
_entity_poly.entity_id
_entity_poly.type
_entity_poly.pdbx_seq_one_letter_code
_entity_poly.pdbx_strand_id
1 'polypeptide(L)'
;MLKGGKRSCRRTSSKDLLVFDAEGPIDNELRFHDECVRHKALDLVGDLSLAGCDLVAHVIAYRSGHRLNAELVRVLLTEGDMVGGYKRSA
;
A
#
# COMPACT_ATOMS: atom_id res chain seq x y z
N MET A 1 29.57 -14.31 -6.27
CA MET A 1 29.33 -14.92 -4.94
C MET A 1 28.86 -13.83 -3.99
N LEU A 2 27.56 -13.53 -3.94
CA LEU A 2 26.97 -12.58 -2.99
C LEU A 2 26.50 -13.34 -1.75
N LYS A 3 27.05 -12.97 -0.60
CA LYS A 3 26.85 -13.62 0.70
C LYS A 3 25.40 -13.41 1.20
N GLY A 4 24.71 -14.51 1.51
CA GLY A 4 23.80 -14.63 2.66
C GLY A 4 22.62 -13.66 2.80
N GLY A 5 21.87 -13.35 1.73
CA GLY A 5 20.57 -12.65 1.84
C GLY A 5 19.39 -13.61 1.88
N LYS A 6 18.35 -13.34 2.70
CA LYS A 6 17.07 -14.08 2.66
C LYS A 6 16.54 -14.05 1.22
N ARG A 7 16.55 -15.21 0.54
CA ARG A 7 16.06 -15.36 -0.84
C ARG A 7 14.53 -15.35 -0.84
N SER A 8 13.92 -14.18 -0.69
CA SER A 8 12.52 -13.95 -1.05
C SER A 8 12.47 -13.57 -2.52
N CYS A 9 11.53 -14.13 -3.29
CA CYS A 9 11.41 -14.01 -4.75
C CYS A 9 12.46 -14.77 -5.59
N ARG A 10 12.12 -16.03 -5.95
CA ARG A 10 12.82 -16.80 -7.01
C ARG A 10 12.08 -16.85 -8.34
N ARG A 11 10.85 -16.33 -8.39
CA ARG A 11 9.94 -16.46 -9.55
C ARG A 11 9.65 -15.14 -10.27
N THR A 12 10.09 -14.01 -9.73
CA THR A 12 9.83 -12.68 -10.31
C THR A 12 11.09 -12.14 -10.98
N SER A 13 10.87 -11.29 -11.98
CA SER A 13 11.89 -10.61 -12.77
C SER A 13 11.59 -9.11 -12.89
N SER A 14 12.47 -8.34 -13.53
CA SER A 14 12.25 -6.93 -13.88
C SER A 14 11.05 -6.70 -14.82
N LYS A 15 10.49 -7.77 -15.41
CA LYS A 15 9.24 -7.72 -16.18
C LYS A 15 7.99 -7.69 -15.30
N ASP A 16 8.10 -8.17 -14.06
CA ASP A 16 6.98 -8.28 -13.11
C ASP A 16 6.97 -7.13 -12.10
N LEU A 17 8.15 -6.54 -11.87
CA LEU A 17 8.40 -5.53 -10.84
C LEU A 17 9.19 -4.38 -11.42
N LEU A 18 8.82 -3.17 -11.02
CA LEU A 18 9.62 -1.98 -11.24
C LEU A 18 10.83 -2.01 -10.29
N VAL A 19 12.03 -2.07 -10.85
CA VAL A 19 13.30 -2.15 -10.11
C VAL A 19 14.12 -0.92 -10.45
N PHE A 20 14.71 -0.27 -9.44
CA PHE A 20 15.56 0.90 -9.62
C PHE A 20 17.01 0.58 -9.28
N ASP A 21 17.94 1.13 -10.05
CA ASP A 21 19.33 1.34 -9.65
C ASP A 21 19.61 2.85 -9.41
N ALA A 22 20.89 3.22 -9.42
CA ALA A 22 21.31 4.60 -9.21
C ALA A 22 20.96 5.53 -10.40
N GLU A 23 20.80 4.98 -11.61
CA GLU A 23 20.55 5.72 -12.84
C GLU A 23 19.05 5.73 -13.20
N GLY A 24 18.26 4.80 -12.68
CA GLY A 24 16.81 4.79 -12.83
C GLY A 24 16.18 3.39 -12.89
N PRO A 25 15.00 3.26 -13.53
CA PRO A 25 14.35 1.97 -13.76
C PRO A 25 15.21 1.02 -14.61
N ILE A 26 15.26 -0.26 -14.23
CA ILE A 26 16.03 -1.32 -14.90
C ILE A 26 15.10 -2.18 -15.76
N ASP A 27 15.43 -2.33 -17.05
CA ASP A 27 14.71 -3.15 -18.05
C ASP A 27 13.21 -2.83 -18.22
N ASN A 28 12.75 -1.71 -17.67
CA ASN A 28 11.37 -1.23 -17.75
C ASN A 28 11.32 0.30 -17.75
N GLU A 29 10.17 0.84 -18.13
CA GLU A 29 9.90 2.27 -18.12
C GLU A 29 8.74 2.55 -17.17
N LEU A 30 8.73 3.77 -16.62
CA LEU A 30 7.59 4.23 -15.83
C LEU A 30 6.38 4.45 -16.74
N ARG A 31 5.24 3.88 -16.34
CA ARG A 31 3.93 4.14 -16.97
C ARG A 31 3.45 5.56 -16.68
N PHE A 32 3.84 6.08 -15.52
CA PHE A 32 3.57 7.45 -15.08
C PHE A 32 4.80 8.01 -14.37
N HIS A 33 5.07 9.31 -14.54
CA HIS A 33 6.20 9.98 -13.86
C HIS A 33 6.19 9.81 -12.33
N ASP A 34 5.02 9.59 -11.74
CA ASP A 34 4.72 9.43 -10.31
C ASP A 34 4.24 8.00 -9.97
N GLU A 35 4.58 6.99 -10.78
CA GLU A 35 4.08 5.62 -10.63
C GLU A 35 4.31 5.02 -9.23
N CYS A 36 5.47 5.29 -8.60
CA CYS A 36 5.77 4.79 -7.26
C CYS A 36 4.77 5.27 -6.20
N VAL A 37 4.34 6.54 -6.25
CA VAL A 37 3.36 7.07 -5.29
C VAL A 37 1.94 6.61 -5.64
N ARG A 38 1.61 6.46 -6.93
CA ARG A 38 0.34 5.85 -7.36
C ARG A 38 0.21 4.41 -6.87
N HIS A 39 1.30 3.64 -6.93
CA HIS A 39 1.33 2.29 -6.39
C HIS A 39 1.10 2.28 -4.87
N LYS A 40 1.68 3.24 -4.13
CA LYS A 40 1.41 3.37 -2.69
C LYS A 40 -0.03 3.78 -2.37
N ALA A 41 -0.65 4.60 -3.22
CA ALA A 41 -2.08 4.88 -3.10
C ALA A 41 -2.92 3.62 -3.37
N LEU A 42 -2.54 2.81 -4.36
CA LEU A 42 -3.20 1.53 -4.66
C LEU A 42 -3.03 0.51 -3.51
N ASP A 43 -1.83 0.42 -2.92
CA ASP A 43 -1.55 -0.37 -1.71
C ASP A 43 -2.50 0.03 -0.58
N LEU A 44 -2.64 1.34 -0.33
CA LEU A 44 -3.54 1.87 0.70
C LEU A 44 -5.00 1.49 0.44
N VAL A 45 -5.49 1.61 -0.79
CA VAL A 45 -6.86 1.18 -1.15
C VAL A 45 -7.03 -0.32 -0.90
N GLY A 46 -6.05 -1.14 -1.29
CA GLY A 46 -6.05 -2.57 -1.04
C GLY A 46 -6.08 -2.91 0.45
N ASP A 47 -5.24 -2.26 1.26
CA ASP A 47 -5.19 -2.48 2.71
C ASP A 47 -6.49 -2.04 3.41
N LEU A 48 -7.07 -0.90 3.02
CA LEU A 48 -8.34 -0.41 3.56
C LEU A 48 -9.52 -1.34 3.25
N SER A 49 -9.49 -2.04 2.12
CA SER A 49 -10.52 -3.03 1.76
C SER A 49 -10.63 -4.19 2.76
N LEU A 50 -9.58 -4.44 3.56
CA LEU A 50 -9.59 -5.44 4.62
C LEU A 50 -10.52 -5.08 5.79
N ALA A 51 -11.06 -3.86 5.83
CA ALA A 51 -12.11 -3.49 6.77
C ALA A 51 -13.41 -4.29 6.56
N GLY A 52 -13.62 -4.84 5.35
CA GLY A 52 -14.80 -5.66 5.03
C GLY A 52 -16.11 -4.87 4.92
N CYS A 53 -16.04 -3.55 4.79
CA CYS A 53 -17.17 -2.65 4.58
C CYS A 53 -16.79 -1.51 3.63
N ASP A 54 -17.80 -0.86 3.08
CA ASP A 54 -17.60 0.36 2.30
C ASP A 54 -17.17 1.51 3.21
N LEU A 55 -16.10 2.21 2.81
CA LEU A 55 -15.56 3.35 3.54
C LEU A 55 -15.93 4.65 2.83
N VAL A 56 -16.64 5.52 3.54
CA VAL A 56 -16.84 6.92 3.14
C VAL A 56 -15.84 7.76 3.93
N ALA A 57 -14.69 8.05 3.32
CA ALA A 57 -13.59 8.71 4.02
C ALA A 57 -12.78 9.64 3.10
N HIS A 58 -12.16 10.65 3.70
CA HIS A 58 -11.07 11.41 3.10
C HIS A 58 -9.78 10.99 3.82
N VAL A 59 -8.90 10.28 3.12
CA VAL A 59 -7.69 9.68 3.71
C VAL A 59 -6.46 10.48 3.32
N ILE A 60 -5.66 10.85 4.32
CA ILE A 60 -4.37 11.52 4.13
C ILE A 60 -3.28 10.60 4.68
N ALA A 61 -2.29 10.27 3.85
CA ALA A 61 -1.22 9.36 4.20
C ALA A 61 0.15 9.97 3.89
N TYR A 62 1.02 10.07 4.90
CA TYR A 62 2.38 10.58 4.76
C TYR A 62 3.39 9.46 4.94
N ARG A 63 4.11 9.10 3.87
CA ARG A 63 5.10 8.00 3.86
C ARG A 63 4.57 6.72 4.51
N SER A 64 3.28 6.43 4.29
CA SER A 64 2.63 5.25 4.86
C SER A 64 3.06 3.97 4.14
N GLY A 65 2.76 2.84 4.77
CA GLY A 65 2.88 1.50 4.20
C GLY A 65 1.96 0.53 4.93
N HIS A 66 1.98 -0.74 4.52
CA HIS A 66 1.01 -1.74 4.98
C HIS A 66 0.83 -1.82 6.49
N ARG A 67 1.90 -1.65 7.29
CA ARG A 67 1.80 -1.68 8.75
C ARG A 67 0.88 -0.57 9.29
N LEU A 68 1.07 0.67 8.83
CA LEU A 68 0.29 1.83 9.28
C LEU A 68 -1.14 1.76 8.73
N ASN A 69 -1.31 1.30 7.49
CA ASN A 69 -2.63 1.10 6.90
C ASN A 69 -3.44 0.04 7.67
N ALA A 70 -2.82 -1.09 8.02
CA ALA A 70 -3.45 -2.14 8.82
C ALA A 70 -3.77 -1.67 10.25
N GLU A 71 -2.93 -0.82 10.84
CA GLU A 71 -3.20 -0.18 12.14
C GLU A 71 -4.41 0.73 12.08
N LEU A 72 -4.51 1.56 11.03
CA LEU A 72 -5.69 2.39 10.77
C LEU A 72 -6.96 1.54 10.64
N VAL A 73 -6.93 0.45 9.85
CA VAL A 73 -8.08 -0.45 9.70
C VAL A 73 -8.51 -1.03 11.06
N ARG A 74 -7.56 -1.46 11.90
CA ARG A 74 -7.88 -1.95 13.24
C ARG A 74 -8.61 -0.90 14.07
N VAL A 75 -8.10 0.34 14.08
CA VAL A 75 -8.71 1.46 14.80
C VAL A 75 -10.13 1.72 14.29
N LEU A 76 -10.34 1.80 12.96
CA LEU A 76 -11.67 1.98 12.37
C LEU A 76 -12.67 0.88 12.80
N LEU A 77 -12.19 -0.36 12.95
CA LEU A 77 -13.02 -1.50 13.34
C LEU A 77 -13.29 -1.55 14.85
N THR A 78 -12.40 -1.05 15.70
CA THR A 78 -12.56 -1.07 17.16
C THR A 78 -13.21 0.19 17.72
N GLU A 79 -12.99 1.33 17.08
CA GLU A 79 -13.40 2.65 17.57
C GLU A 79 -14.53 3.25 16.71
N GLY A 80 -15.38 4.06 17.32
CA GLY A 80 -16.43 4.80 16.63
C GLY A 80 -17.85 4.45 17.05
N ASP A 81 -18.73 5.41 16.83
CA ASP A 81 -20.13 5.36 17.25
C ASP A 81 -21.05 5.14 16.06
N MET A 82 -22.20 4.52 16.31
CA MET A 82 -23.24 4.34 15.29
C MET A 82 -24.03 5.63 15.10
N VAL A 83 -23.96 6.20 13.90
CA VAL A 83 -24.69 7.42 13.51
C VAL A 83 -25.35 7.22 12.16
N GLY A 84 -26.68 7.26 12.12
CA GLY A 84 -27.43 7.24 10.85
C GLY A 84 -27.21 5.99 9.99
N GLY A 85 -26.95 4.83 10.61
CA GLY A 85 -26.66 3.57 9.91
C GLY A 85 -25.19 3.34 9.55
N TYR A 86 -24.32 4.31 9.83
CA TYR A 86 -22.87 4.20 9.62
C TYR A 86 -22.13 4.13 10.94
N LYS A 87 -21.02 3.39 10.97
CA LYS A 87 -20.04 3.49 12.05
C LYS A 87 -19.13 4.67 11.77
N ARG A 88 -19.15 5.68 12.64
CA ARG A 88 -18.33 6.89 12.52
C ARG A 88 -17.12 6.79 13.44
N SER A 89 -15.95 6.61 12.84
CA SER A 89 -14.68 6.79 13.55
C SER A 89 -14.42 8.28 13.76
N ALA A 90 -13.81 8.63 14.90
CA ALA A 90 -13.41 10.00 15.24
C ALA A 90 -12.29 10.51 14.33
#